data_AF-A0A256IKC0-F1
#
_entry.id   AF-A0A256IKC0-F1
#
_cell.length_a   1.000
_cell.length_b   1.000
_cell.length_c   1.000
_cell.angle_alpha   90.00
_cell.angle_beta   90.00
_cell.angle_gamma   90.00
#
_symmetry.space_group_name_H-M   'P 1'
#
loop_
_entity.id
_entity.type
_entity.pdbx_description
1 polymer ?
#
loop_
_entity_poly.entity_id
_entity_poly.type
_entity_poly.pdbx_seq_one_letter_code
_entity_poly.pdbx_strand_id
1 'polypeptide(L)'
;MGFEPLSRLRASYGVKLASSLVGVMGVSVAYGVVVYTRTGDLGPAGEEVRSGLVGMTLLAVIGIALIGVTVGSNTVVSLRQLTRKAERMADGDLDVALESGRTDEIGRLFSAFDGMRGSLRREIREAEEARADAEAARREADERAATIERKATAYEEAMRALADGDLTRRVDPDCESDPIRRVGTAFNEMAAELEGTVASVASVAEDTATVAGTVDDRTENLRSTTGTVSGAVSEIADGARTQRDDLQATTDEAESLASSAEEVAATVTEVAETAEHAAAVGEEGQEAAEAALAQMDAVEAVTSETTDEIEALAEEIEEIGEVVDTIAEIAEQTNMLALNASIEAARSDADGAGFAVVAEEVKSLAERTQESAAEIEDRIAAVQARAEAGVDSIAETEDRIETGVDTVETSIDALERLAEASERTDESMTEITRATESQADTVDTVVGHVEDVAAISAQTASAAGDVTGAVDEQERTLAAVENAAEALSSRADRLRRTVGSFAYDADEVDGAGDLDLEDGLDAPASTSPANDAPARDGVPSEGVASSDGGRDLAPGEGSDPDDGRSAFHFDGGTPEGVN
;
A
#
# COMPACT_ATOMS: atom_id res chain seq x y z
N MET A 1 -21.60 39.29 -101.97
CA MET A 1 -22.78 40.03 -102.45
C MET A 1 -22.28 41.41 -102.88
N GLY A 2 -21.99 41.72 -104.13
CA GLY A 2 -22.68 41.33 -105.35
C GLY A 2 -23.85 42.30 -105.60
N PHE A 3 -23.56 43.58 -105.85
CA PHE A 3 -24.56 44.52 -106.34
C PHE A 3 -24.16 45.00 -107.74
N GLU A 4 -24.97 44.56 -108.69
CA GLU A 4 -24.92 44.84 -110.12
C GLU A 4 -25.00 46.33 -110.45
N PRO A 5 -24.39 46.79 -111.57
CA PRO A 5 -24.35 48.20 -111.92
C PRO A 5 -25.68 48.68 -112.49
N LEU A 6 -26.22 49.74 -111.87
CA LEU A 6 -27.37 50.57 -112.27
C LEU A 6 -27.16 51.28 -113.64
N SER A 7 -27.00 50.50 -114.71
CA SER A 7 -26.69 50.96 -116.06
C SER A 7 -27.90 51.04 -117.00
N ARG A 8 -29.10 50.61 -116.58
CA ARG A 8 -30.28 50.49 -117.47
C ARG A 8 -31.35 51.60 -117.39
N LEU A 9 -31.19 52.64 -116.58
CA LEU A 9 -32.18 53.75 -116.51
C LEU A 9 -31.77 55.06 -117.22
N ARG A 10 -30.54 55.19 -117.74
CA ARG A 10 -30.02 56.46 -118.31
C ARG A 10 -30.42 56.75 -119.77
N ALA A 11 -31.05 55.82 -120.49
CA ALA A 11 -31.39 56.01 -121.91
C ALA A 11 -32.87 56.37 -122.21
N SER A 12 -33.79 56.21 -121.25
CA SER A 12 -35.23 56.22 -121.54
C SER A 12 -35.87 57.62 -121.66
N TYR A 13 -35.41 58.62 -120.91
CA TYR A 13 -36.12 59.91 -120.86
C TYR A 13 -35.72 60.90 -121.97
N GLY A 14 -34.46 60.91 -122.39
CA GLY A 14 -34.00 61.78 -123.49
C GLY A 14 -34.61 61.38 -124.85
N VAL A 15 -34.73 60.08 -125.10
CA VAL A 15 -35.35 59.55 -126.33
C VAL A 15 -36.86 59.83 -126.36
N LYS A 16 -37.55 59.70 -125.21
CA LYS A 16 -38.99 59.99 -125.12
C LYS A 16 -39.31 61.47 -125.36
N LEU A 17 -38.51 62.39 -124.80
CA LEU A 17 -38.67 63.84 -125.07
C LEU A 17 -38.42 64.19 -126.54
N ALA A 18 -37.34 63.66 -127.14
CA ALA A 18 -37.05 63.88 -128.56
C ALA A 18 -38.16 63.34 -129.49
N SER A 19 -38.71 62.16 -129.17
CA SER A 19 -39.80 61.57 -129.97
C SER A 19 -41.11 62.38 -129.94
N SER A 20 -41.43 63.01 -128.80
CA SER A 20 -42.63 63.87 -128.68
C SER A 20 -42.50 65.15 -129.50
N LEU A 21 -41.30 65.73 -129.56
CA LEU A 21 -41.05 66.98 -130.30
C LEU A 21 -41.13 66.78 -131.82
N VAL A 22 -40.62 65.64 -132.31
CA VAL A 22 -40.74 65.25 -133.73
C VAL A 22 -42.20 65.01 -134.11
N GLY A 23 -42.99 64.40 -133.21
CA GLY A 23 -44.43 64.20 -133.42
C GLY A 23 -45.22 65.50 -133.59
N VAL A 24 -44.97 66.50 -132.74
CA VAL A 24 -45.63 67.82 -132.81
C VAL A 24 -45.22 68.59 -134.07
N MET A 25 -43.96 68.49 -134.48
CA MET A 25 -43.45 69.13 -135.70
C MET A 25 -44.06 68.51 -136.97
N GLY A 26 -44.20 67.18 -137.01
CA GLY A 26 -44.84 66.47 -138.13
C GLY A 26 -46.31 66.82 -138.33
N VAL A 27 -47.09 66.92 -137.25
CA VAL A 27 -48.52 67.32 -137.32
C VAL A 27 -48.67 68.76 -137.82
N SER A 28 -47.76 69.66 -137.41
CA SER A 28 -47.79 71.06 -137.83
C SER A 28 -47.48 71.24 -139.32
N VAL A 29 -46.51 70.49 -139.86
CA VAL A 29 -46.16 70.51 -141.29
C VAL A 29 -47.27 69.88 -142.14
N ALA A 30 -47.87 68.77 -141.69
CA ALA A 30 -48.97 68.11 -142.39
C ALA A 30 -50.22 69.02 -142.49
N TYR A 31 -50.57 69.74 -141.42
CA TYR A 31 -51.66 70.72 -141.44
C TYR A 31 -51.38 71.87 -142.43
N GLY A 32 -50.14 72.35 -142.48
CA GLY A 32 -49.71 73.36 -143.46
C GLY A 32 -49.85 72.90 -144.92
N VAL A 33 -49.52 71.65 -145.24
CA VAL A 33 -49.64 71.08 -146.61
C VAL A 33 -51.11 70.85 -147.02
N VAL A 34 -51.98 70.45 -146.10
CA VAL A 34 -53.43 70.29 -146.36
C VAL A 34 -54.10 71.63 -146.64
N VAL A 35 -53.71 72.70 -145.92
CA VAL A 35 -54.20 74.06 -146.21
C VAL A 35 -53.63 74.60 -147.53
N TYR A 36 -52.37 74.30 -147.86
CA TYR A 36 -51.71 74.73 -149.10
C TYR A 36 -52.29 74.12 -150.38
N THR A 37 -52.79 72.89 -150.31
CA THR A 37 -53.37 72.18 -151.45
C THR A 37 -54.86 72.50 -151.67
N ARG A 38 -55.58 72.94 -150.63
CA ARG A 38 -57.01 73.24 -150.69
C ARG A 38 -57.36 74.65 -151.18
N THR A 39 -56.37 75.53 -151.31
CA THR A 39 -56.53 76.90 -151.82
C THR A 39 -56.33 77.03 -153.34
N GLY A 40 -56.26 75.90 -154.07
CA GLY A 40 -56.06 75.87 -155.53
C GLY A 40 -57.24 76.35 -156.40
N ASP A 41 -58.42 76.56 -155.83
CA ASP A 41 -59.65 76.93 -156.57
C ASP A 41 -60.12 78.39 -156.38
N LEU A 42 -59.26 79.25 -155.84
CA LEU A 42 -59.56 80.67 -155.67
C LEU A 42 -58.68 81.44 -156.64
N GLY A 43 -59.30 82.20 -157.56
CA GLY A 43 -58.63 82.96 -158.62
C GLY A 43 -57.63 84.03 -158.12
N PRO A 44 -57.36 85.12 -158.87
CA PRO A 44 -56.21 86.01 -158.65
C PRO A 44 -56.12 86.74 -157.29
N ALA A 45 -57.06 86.53 -156.36
CA ALA A 45 -56.99 86.98 -154.96
C ALA A 45 -56.29 85.97 -154.00
N GLY A 46 -55.90 84.77 -154.46
CA GLY A 46 -55.32 83.71 -153.61
C GLY A 46 -53.83 83.85 -153.28
N GLU A 47 -53.11 84.77 -153.93
CA GLU A 47 -51.65 84.89 -153.78
C GLU A 47 -51.23 85.60 -152.48
N GLU A 48 -52.08 86.47 -151.94
CA GLU A 48 -51.79 87.24 -150.73
C GLU A 48 -51.96 86.42 -149.44
N VAL A 49 -52.95 85.51 -149.39
CA VAL A 49 -53.18 84.61 -148.25
C VAL A 49 -52.08 83.54 -148.13
N ARG A 50 -51.47 83.16 -149.25
CA ARG A 50 -50.41 82.13 -149.30
C ARG A 50 -49.11 82.60 -148.64
N SER A 51 -48.76 83.88 -148.78
CA SER A 51 -47.59 84.48 -148.15
C SER A 51 -47.74 84.59 -146.63
N GLY A 52 -48.94 84.98 -146.15
CA GLY A 52 -49.20 85.15 -144.70
C GLY A 52 -49.13 83.85 -143.88
N LEU A 53 -49.57 82.73 -144.45
CA LEU A 53 -49.64 81.44 -143.73
C LEU A 53 -48.26 80.76 -143.59
N VAL A 54 -47.38 80.91 -144.59
CA VAL A 54 -45.99 80.42 -144.50
C VAL A 54 -45.22 81.16 -143.41
N GLY A 55 -45.47 82.47 -143.25
CA GLY A 55 -44.83 83.29 -142.21
C GLY A 55 -45.18 82.86 -140.78
N MET A 56 -46.46 82.59 -140.48
CA MET A 56 -46.87 82.17 -139.13
C MET A 56 -46.35 80.79 -138.75
N THR A 57 -46.31 79.85 -139.70
CA THR A 57 -45.84 78.49 -139.43
C THR A 57 -44.34 78.46 -139.12
N LEU A 58 -43.54 79.32 -139.76
CA LEU A 58 -42.11 79.46 -139.47
C LEU A 58 -41.84 80.03 -138.07
N LEU A 59 -42.64 81.01 -137.63
CA LEU A 59 -42.51 81.63 -136.29
C LEU A 59 -42.83 80.65 -135.16
N ALA A 60 -43.83 79.79 -135.33
CA ALA A 60 -44.17 78.77 -134.33
C ALA A 60 -43.05 77.71 -134.18
N VAL A 61 -42.43 77.28 -135.29
CA VAL A 61 -41.31 76.33 -135.25
C VAL A 61 -40.07 76.94 -134.58
N ILE A 62 -39.80 78.23 -134.84
CA ILE A 62 -38.69 78.94 -134.19
C ILE A 62 -38.95 79.12 -132.68
N GLY A 63 -40.20 79.42 -132.28
CA GLY A 63 -40.57 79.56 -130.86
C GLY A 63 -40.40 78.27 -130.04
N ILE A 64 -40.76 77.11 -130.62
CA ILE A 64 -40.62 75.81 -129.93
C ILE A 64 -39.15 75.36 -129.84
N ALA A 65 -38.32 75.67 -130.85
CA ALA A 65 -36.89 75.36 -130.82
C ALA A 65 -36.14 76.16 -129.72
N LEU A 66 -36.52 77.41 -129.44
CA LEU A 66 -35.84 78.26 -128.46
C LEU A 66 -36.06 77.82 -127.01
N ILE A 67 -37.23 77.25 -126.69
CA ILE A 67 -37.56 76.76 -125.33
C ILE A 67 -36.84 75.43 -125.03
N GLY A 68 -36.61 74.58 -126.03
CA GLY A 68 -35.88 73.32 -125.86
C GLY A 68 -34.39 73.49 -125.51
N VAL A 69 -33.73 74.53 -126.04
CA VAL A 69 -32.28 74.74 -125.87
C VAL A 69 -31.92 75.36 -124.52
N THR A 70 -32.78 76.20 -123.94
CA THR A 70 -32.46 76.93 -122.70
C THR A 70 -32.70 76.12 -121.42
N VAL A 71 -33.61 75.15 -121.43
CA VAL A 71 -33.98 74.41 -120.21
C VAL A 71 -33.27 73.04 -120.10
N GLY A 72 -32.76 72.46 -121.19
CA GLY A 72 -32.20 71.10 -121.19
C GLY A 72 -30.73 70.96 -120.74
N SER A 73 -29.90 71.98 -120.92
CA SER A 73 -28.44 71.84 -120.84
C SER A 73 -27.86 71.98 -119.42
N ASN A 74 -28.48 72.76 -118.53
CA ASN A 74 -27.91 73.03 -117.19
C ASN A 74 -28.27 72.00 -116.10
N THR A 75 -29.40 71.30 -116.22
CA THR A 75 -29.88 70.36 -115.17
C THR A 75 -29.16 69.00 -115.20
N VAL A 76 -28.83 68.50 -116.40
CA VAL A 76 -28.20 67.18 -116.56
C VAL A 76 -26.75 67.16 -116.07
N VAL A 77 -26.02 68.27 -116.20
CA VAL A 77 -24.60 68.35 -115.79
C VAL A 77 -24.46 68.32 -114.26
N SER A 78 -25.28 69.10 -113.53
CA SER A 78 -25.21 69.14 -112.07
C SER A 78 -25.60 67.82 -111.41
N LEU A 79 -26.61 67.11 -111.94
CA LEU A 79 -27.00 65.78 -111.46
C LEU A 79 -25.86 64.75 -111.67
N ARG A 80 -25.18 64.78 -112.83
CA ARG A 80 -24.02 63.91 -113.08
C ARG A 80 -22.82 64.20 -112.16
N GLN A 81 -22.64 65.45 -111.74
CA GLN A 81 -21.59 65.80 -110.78
C GLN A 81 -21.91 65.33 -109.36
N LEU A 82 -23.15 65.49 -108.89
CA LEU A 82 -23.55 65.01 -107.57
C LEU A 82 -23.45 63.49 -107.47
N THR A 83 -23.89 62.74 -108.49
CA THR A 83 -23.74 61.28 -108.51
C THR A 83 -22.28 60.84 -108.41
N ARG A 84 -21.36 61.47 -109.15
CA ARG A 84 -19.92 61.15 -109.08
C ARG A 84 -19.30 61.46 -107.73
N LYS A 85 -19.72 62.56 -107.09
CA LYS A 85 -19.22 62.93 -105.75
C LYS A 85 -19.77 61.97 -104.69
N ALA A 86 -21.03 61.53 -104.81
CA ALA A 86 -21.63 60.52 -103.95
C ALA A 86 -21.00 59.12 -104.12
N GLU A 87 -20.63 58.71 -105.34
CA GLU A 87 -19.89 57.46 -105.60
C GLU A 87 -18.52 57.48 -104.90
N ARG A 88 -17.77 58.59 -104.96
CA ARG A 88 -16.50 58.72 -104.23
C ARG A 88 -16.65 58.61 -102.72
N MET A 89 -17.73 59.18 -102.15
CA MET A 89 -18.03 59.00 -100.73
C MET A 89 -18.38 57.54 -100.37
N ALA A 90 -19.06 56.82 -101.27
CA ALA A 90 -19.37 55.40 -101.09
C ALA A 90 -18.10 54.52 -101.15
N ASP A 91 -17.09 54.95 -101.92
CA ASP A 91 -15.78 54.29 -102.01
C ASP A 91 -14.81 54.67 -100.86
N GLY A 92 -15.28 55.43 -99.86
CA GLY A 92 -14.51 55.77 -98.65
C GLY A 92 -13.81 57.14 -98.67
N ASP A 93 -13.95 57.92 -99.75
CA ASP A 93 -13.39 59.27 -99.85
C ASP A 93 -14.40 60.32 -99.35
N LEU A 94 -14.35 60.59 -98.05
CA LEU A 94 -15.18 61.61 -97.37
C LEU A 94 -14.57 63.02 -97.41
N ASP A 95 -13.48 63.22 -98.16
CA ASP A 95 -12.84 64.53 -98.37
C ASP A 95 -13.38 65.29 -99.58
N VAL A 96 -14.33 64.70 -100.31
CA VAL A 96 -14.94 65.32 -101.47
C VAL A 96 -15.73 66.58 -101.09
N ALA A 97 -15.40 67.71 -101.73
CA ALA A 97 -16.09 68.98 -101.55
C ALA A 97 -17.46 68.96 -102.25
N LEU A 98 -18.54 68.92 -101.48
CA LEU A 98 -19.93 68.93 -101.95
C LEU A 98 -20.50 70.36 -102.03
N GLU A 99 -19.84 71.23 -102.80
CA GLU A 99 -20.28 72.62 -103.00
C GLU A 99 -21.08 72.78 -104.31
N SER A 100 -22.17 73.56 -104.26
CA SER A 100 -23.01 73.93 -105.41
C SER A 100 -23.43 75.39 -105.31
N GLY A 101 -23.27 76.15 -106.41
CA GLY A 101 -23.75 77.53 -106.53
C GLY A 101 -25.23 77.66 -106.93
N ARG A 102 -25.98 76.55 -107.00
CA ARG A 102 -27.42 76.55 -107.30
C ARG A 102 -28.24 76.66 -106.02
N THR A 103 -29.29 77.48 -106.05
CA THR A 103 -30.26 77.67 -104.96
C THR A 103 -31.59 76.91 -105.17
N ASP A 104 -31.62 76.01 -106.15
CA ASP A 104 -32.80 75.22 -106.50
C ASP A 104 -32.81 73.83 -105.85
N GLU A 105 -33.73 72.97 -106.29
CA GLU A 105 -33.90 71.59 -105.81
C GLU A 105 -32.60 70.76 -105.84
N ILE A 106 -31.70 71.03 -106.78
CA ILE A 106 -30.42 70.32 -106.89
C ILE A 106 -29.42 70.86 -105.87
N GLY A 107 -29.46 72.16 -105.54
CA GLY A 107 -28.70 72.76 -104.45
C GLY A 107 -29.02 72.13 -103.09
N ARG A 108 -30.31 71.93 -102.79
CA ARG A 108 -30.73 71.22 -101.56
C ARG A 108 -30.21 69.80 -101.49
N LEU A 109 -30.13 69.09 -102.63
CA LEU A 109 -29.61 67.72 -102.67
C LEU A 109 -28.10 67.70 -102.36
N PHE A 110 -27.32 68.68 -102.82
CA PHE A 110 -25.91 68.84 -102.43
C PHE A 110 -25.74 69.05 -100.93
N SER A 111 -26.54 69.93 -100.30
CA SER A 111 -26.48 70.15 -98.85
C SER A 111 -26.89 68.93 -98.03
N ALA A 112 -27.86 68.13 -98.50
CA ALA A 112 -28.27 66.90 -97.83
C ALA A 112 -27.15 65.83 -97.86
N PHE A 113 -26.46 65.67 -98.99
CA PHE A 113 -25.29 64.80 -99.08
C PHE A 113 -24.12 65.32 -98.24
N ASP A 114 -23.97 66.65 -98.09
CA ASP A 114 -22.92 67.25 -97.25
C ASP A 114 -23.16 67.00 -95.76
N GLY A 115 -24.43 67.10 -95.31
CA GLY A 115 -24.84 66.70 -93.97
C GLY A 115 -24.59 65.22 -93.69
N MET A 116 -24.90 64.34 -94.66
CA MET A 116 -24.62 62.91 -94.56
C MET A 116 -23.11 62.61 -94.45
N ARG A 117 -22.26 63.30 -95.23
CA ARG A 117 -20.80 63.24 -95.12
C ARG A 117 -20.31 63.62 -93.72
N GLY A 118 -20.84 64.72 -93.17
CA GLY A 118 -20.48 65.22 -91.85
C GLY A 118 -20.86 64.25 -90.73
N SER A 119 -22.02 63.58 -90.85
CA SER A 119 -22.45 62.53 -89.92
C SER A 119 -21.56 61.29 -90.01
N LEU A 120 -21.25 60.80 -91.22
CA LEU A 120 -20.38 59.66 -91.42
C LEU A 120 -18.97 59.89 -90.84
N ARG A 121 -18.41 61.10 -91.00
CA ARG A 121 -17.11 61.46 -90.41
C ARG A 121 -17.09 61.43 -88.89
N ARG A 122 -18.21 61.80 -88.26
CA ARG A 122 -18.34 61.78 -86.80
C ARG A 122 -18.47 60.34 -86.30
N GLU A 123 -19.32 59.54 -86.93
CA GLU A 123 -19.49 58.12 -86.59
C GLU A 123 -18.18 57.32 -86.76
N ILE A 124 -17.39 57.58 -87.80
CA ILE A 124 -16.11 56.89 -87.99
C ILE A 124 -15.13 57.24 -86.86
N ARG A 125 -15.05 58.51 -86.46
CA ARG A 125 -14.10 58.94 -85.40
C ARG A 125 -14.52 58.43 -84.02
N GLU A 126 -15.82 58.47 -83.70
CA GLU A 126 -16.36 57.87 -82.47
C GLU A 126 -16.15 56.33 -82.45
N ALA A 127 -16.28 55.66 -83.60
CA ALA A 127 -16.00 54.23 -83.71
C ALA A 127 -14.50 53.88 -83.56
N GLU A 128 -13.59 54.72 -84.04
CA GLU A 128 -12.14 54.52 -83.88
C GLU A 128 -11.69 54.72 -82.43
N GLU A 129 -12.20 55.75 -81.74
CA GLU A 129 -11.87 56.05 -80.34
C GLU A 129 -12.46 54.97 -79.40
N ALA A 130 -13.72 54.57 -79.62
CA ALA A 130 -14.33 53.45 -78.90
C ALA A 130 -13.60 52.12 -79.12
N ARG A 131 -13.00 51.92 -80.30
CA ARG A 131 -12.22 50.71 -80.61
C ARG A 131 -10.84 50.74 -79.92
N ALA A 132 -10.19 51.89 -79.85
CA ALA A 132 -8.92 52.04 -79.12
C ALA A 132 -9.10 51.83 -77.60
N ASP A 133 -10.17 52.40 -77.02
CA ASP A 133 -10.51 52.20 -75.60
C ASP A 133 -10.90 50.75 -75.32
N ALA A 134 -11.67 50.11 -76.23
CA ALA A 134 -12.01 48.70 -76.10
C ALA A 134 -10.78 47.78 -76.23
N GLU A 135 -9.82 48.11 -77.10
CA GLU A 135 -8.56 47.35 -77.22
C GLU A 135 -7.65 47.53 -76.01
N ALA A 136 -7.57 48.73 -75.42
CA ALA A 136 -6.82 48.99 -74.19
C ALA A 136 -7.48 48.30 -72.98
N ALA A 137 -8.79 48.42 -72.82
CA ALA A 137 -9.55 47.72 -71.77
C ALA A 137 -9.47 46.20 -71.93
N ARG A 138 -9.41 45.69 -73.16
CA ARG A 138 -9.23 44.25 -73.44
C ARG A 138 -7.83 43.77 -73.07
N ARG A 139 -6.76 44.52 -73.39
CA ARG A 139 -5.39 44.15 -72.96
C ARG A 139 -5.26 44.15 -71.44
N GLU A 140 -5.79 45.16 -70.77
CA GLU A 140 -5.78 45.25 -69.31
C GLU A 140 -6.61 44.12 -68.68
N ALA A 141 -7.76 43.77 -69.28
CA ALA A 141 -8.57 42.63 -68.86
C ALA A 141 -7.86 41.28 -69.10
N ASP A 142 -7.16 41.11 -70.23
CA ASP A 142 -6.40 39.91 -70.56
C ASP A 142 -5.18 39.75 -69.61
N GLU A 143 -4.49 40.84 -69.24
CA GLU A 143 -3.39 40.85 -68.27
C GLU A 143 -3.86 40.53 -66.83
N ARG A 144 -5.01 41.09 -66.42
CA ARG A 144 -5.67 40.73 -65.16
C ARG A 144 -6.13 39.28 -65.17
N ALA A 145 -6.74 38.81 -66.25
CA ALA A 145 -7.18 37.43 -66.40
C ALA A 145 -6.02 36.45 -66.35
N ALA A 146 -4.91 36.73 -67.03
CA ALA A 146 -3.70 35.91 -66.99
C ALA A 146 -3.05 35.88 -65.59
N THR A 147 -3.08 37.00 -64.86
CA THR A 147 -2.60 37.06 -63.47
C THR A 147 -3.50 36.26 -62.52
N ILE A 148 -4.82 36.36 -62.68
CA ILE A 148 -5.79 35.56 -61.94
C ILE A 148 -5.61 34.07 -62.27
N GLU A 149 -5.44 33.70 -63.53
CA GLU A 149 -5.21 32.31 -63.97
C GLU A 149 -3.92 31.74 -63.35
N ARG A 150 -2.81 32.47 -63.43
CA ARG A 150 -1.54 32.05 -62.81
C ARG A 150 -1.65 31.85 -61.30
N LYS A 151 -2.31 32.79 -60.60
CA LYS A 151 -2.56 32.69 -59.15
C LYS A 151 -3.50 31.53 -58.82
N ALA A 152 -4.54 31.32 -59.63
CA ALA A 152 -5.47 30.19 -59.47
C ALA A 152 -4.75 28.85 -59.66
N THR A 153 -3.88 28.71 -60.66
CA THR A 153 -3.04 27.51 -60.84
C THR A 153 -2.11 27.29 -59.66
N ALA A 154 -1.45 28.34 -59.16
CA ALA A 154 -0.58 28.23 -57.98
C ALA A 154 -1.36 27.83 -56.72
N TYR A 155 -2.58 28.33 -56.54
CA TYR A 155 -3.45 27.93 -55.43
C TYR A 155 -3.95 26.51 -55.59
N GLU A 156 -4.28 26.09 -56.81
CA GLU A 156 -4.67 24.72 -57.12
C GLU A 156 -3.53 23.73 -56.82
N GLU A 157 -2.31 24.06 -57.20
CA GLU A 157 -1.11 23.29 -56.87
C GLU A 157 -0.88 23.21 -55.35
N ALA A 158 -1.00 24.32 -54.63
CA ALA A 158 -0.89 24.33 -53.17
C ALA A 158 -2.02 23.55 -52.50
N MET A 159 -3.25 23.61 -53.01
CA MET A 159 -4.38 22.80 -52.54
C MET A 159 -4.17 21.31 -52.77
N ARG A 160 -3.57 20.91 -53.91
CA ARG A 160 -3.17 19.52 -54.16
C ARG A 160 -2.10 19.08 -53.18
N ALA A 161 -1.06 19.89 -52.98
CA ALA A 161 0.00 19.59 -52.02
C ALA A 161 -0.56 19.46 -50.59
N LEU A 162 -1.44 20.36 -50.17
CA LEU A 162 -2.14 20.30 -48.89
C LEU A 162 -2.98 19.01 -48.76
N ALA A 163 -3.69 18.63 -49.83
CA ALA A 163 -4.47 17.38 -49.86
C ALA A 163 -3.60 16.11 -49.85
N ASP A 164 -2.40 16.19 -50.42
CA ASP A 164 -1.40 15.11 -50.42
C ASP A 164 -0.61 15.04 -49.08
N GLY A 165 -0.88 15.97 -48.15
CA GLY A 165 -0.35 15.98 -46.80
C GLY A 165 0.81 16.95 -46.54
N ASP A 166 1.18 17.79 -47.51
CA ASP A 166 2.18 18.85 -47.32
C ASP A 166 1.51 20.12 -46.75
N LEU A 167 1.45 20.18 -45.42
CA LEU A 167 0.82 21.25 -44.65
C LEU A 167 1.70 22.50 -44.53
N THR A 168 2.98 22.42 -44.90
CA THR A 168 3.91 23.56 -44.89
C THR A 168 3.68 24.53 -46.05
N ARG A 169 2.90 24.13 -47.06
CA ARG A 169 2.67 24.96 -48.25
C ARG A 169 1.84 26.19 -47.92
N ARG A 170 2.32 27.33 -48.43
CA ARG A 170 1.63 28.62 -48.37
C ARG A 170 1.55 29.22 -49.76
N VAL A 171 0.48 29.97 -50.00
CA VAL A 171 0.30 30.74 -51.23
C VAL A 171 0.49 32.22 -50.95
N ASP A 172 0.98 32.97 -51.93
CA ASP A 172 1.07 34.42 -51.85
C ASP A 172 -0.32 35.04 -52.09
N PRO A 173 -0.98 35.61 -51.05
CA PRO A 173 -2.34 36.13 -51.14
C PRO A 173 -2.42 37.43 -51.95
N ASP A 174 -1.29 38.10 -52.24
CA ASP A 174 -1.30 39.40 -52.88
C ASP A 174 -1.79 39.30 -54.33
N CYS A 175 -2.99 39.84 -54.55
CA CYS A 175 -3.66 39.92 -55.84
C CYS A 175 -4.58 41.16 -55.87
N GLU A 176 -4.61 41.83 -57.02
CA GLU A 176 -5.52 42.96 -57.27
C GLU A 176 -7.00 42.53 -57.24
N SER A 177 -7.27 41.25 -57.51
CA SER A 177 -8.61 40.66 -57.42
C SER A 177 -8.93 40.33 -55.96
N ASP A 178 -9.81 41.13 -55.35
CA ASP A 178 -10.31 40.91 -53.98
C ASP A 178 -10.79 39.47 -53.71
N PRO A 179 -11.56 38.80 -54.62
CA PRO A 179 -11.94 37.41 -54.45
C PRO A 179 -10.74 36.45 -54.32
N ILE A 180 -9.70 36.61 -55.15
CA ILE A 180 -8.52 35.74 -55.13
C ILE A 180 -7.68 35.99 -53.88
N ARG A 181 -7.55 37.26 -53.44
CA ARG A 181 -6.87 37.58 -52.18
C ARG A 181 -7.54 36.90 -50.99
N ARG A 182 -8.87 36.97 -50.88
CA ARG A 182 -9.62 36.28 -49.82
C ARG A 182 -9.42 34.77 -49.82
N VAL A 183 -9.39 34.14 -51.01
CA VAL A 183 -9.14 32.69 -51.12
C VAL A 183 -7.72 32.33 -50.67
N GLY A 184 -6.72 33.15 -51.02
CA GLY A 184 -5.33 32.92 -50.60
C GLY A 184 -5.15 33.04 -49.09
N THR A 185 -5.74 34.08 -48.49
CA THR A 185 -5.74 34.24 -47.02
C THR A 185 -6.46 33.09 -46.33
N ALA A 186 -7.68 32.74 -46.75
CA ALA A 186 -8.44 31.64 -46.15
C ALA A 186 -7.75 30.27 -46.33
N PHE A 187 -7.05 30.07 -47.45
CA PHE A 187 -6.23 28.87 -47.66
C PHE A 187 -5.07 28.80 -46.68
N ASN A 188 -4.31 29.88 -46.51
CA ASN A 188 -3.19 29.92 -45.56
C ASN A 188 -3.65 29.75 -44.11
N GLU A 189 -4.79 30.35 -43.72
CA GLU A 189 -5.40 30.15 -42.40
C GLU A 189 -5.80 28.68 -42.19
N MET A 190 -6.45 28.05 -43.17
CA MET A 190 -6.80 26.64 -43.12
C MET A 190 -5.57 25.73 -43.04
N ALA A 191 -4.54 26.02 -43.85
CA ALA A 191 -3.29 25.26 -43.84
C ALA A 191 -2.59 25.36 -42.47
N ALA A 192 -2.55 26.56 -41.87
CA ALA A 192 -1.98 26.76 -40.54
C ALA A 192 -2.78 26.06 -39.43
N GLU A 193 -4.12 26.10 -39.47
CA GLU A 193 -4.96 25.42 -38.48
C GLU A 193 -4.82 23.88 -38.57
N LEU A 194 -4.76 23.34 -39.81
CA LEU A 194 -4.53 21.92 -40.05
C LEU A 194 -3.12 21.50 -39.61
N GLU A 195 -2.11 22.31 -39.92
CA GLU A 195 -0.74 22.09 -39.47
C GLU A 195 -0.64 22.05 -37.94
N GLY A 196 -1.21 23.05 -37.25
CA GLY A 196 -1.24 23.09 -35.79
C GLY A 196 -2.02 21.91 -35.18
N THR A 197 -3.11 21.49 -35.81
CA THR A 197 -3.86 20.29 -35.40
C THR A 197 -3.00 19.03 -35.52
N VAL A 198 -2.31 18.85 -36.65
CA VAL A 198 -1.45 17.68 -36.90
C VAL A 198 -0.26 17.68 -35.95
N ALA A 199 0.38 18.82 -35.72
CA ALA A 199 1.46 18.96 -34.73
C ALA A 199 0.98 18.65 -33.30
N SER A 200 -0.20 19.14 -32.90
CA SER A 200 -0.79 18.81 -31.59
C SER A 200 -1.09 17.31 -31.45
N VAL A 201 -1.62 16.67 -32.48
CA VAL A 201 -1.86 15.21 -32.48
C VAL A 201 -0.53 14.44 -32.43
N ALA A 202 0.54 14.94 -33.06
CA ALA A 202 1.88 14.36 -32.98
C ALA A 202 2.41 14.38 -31.54
N SER A 203 2.34 15.54 -30.88
CA SER A 203 2.75 15.72 -29.49
C SER A 203 1.97 14.81 -28.56
N VAL A 204 0.63 14.79 -28.66
CA VAL A 204 -0.20 13.87 -27.85
C VAL A 204 0.17 12.41 -28.08
N ALA A 205 0.50 12.02 -29.31
CA ALA A 205 0.94 10.65 -29.60
C ALA A 205 2.28 10.32 -28.92
N GLU A 206 3.25 11.24 -28.91
CA GLU A 206 4.54 11.04 -28.26
C GLU A 206 4.41 11.02 -26.73
N ASP A 207 3.62 11.93 -26.15
CA ASP A 207 3.31 11.94 -24.72
C ASP A 207 2.63 10.63 -24.31
N THR A 208 1.68 10.16 -25.12
CA THR A 208 0.98 8.90 -24.87
C THR A 208 1.95 7.70 -24.91
N ALA A 209 2.90 7.68 -25.84
CA ALA A 209 3.91 6.63 -25.92
C ALA A 209 4.85 6.65 -24.69
N THR A 210 5.27 7.85 -24.27
CA THR A 210 6.12 8.05 -23.09
C THR A 210 5.43 7.61 -21.80
N VAL A 211 4.17 8.01 -21.61
CA VAL A 211 3.34 7.60 -20.47
C VAL A 211 3.14 6.07 -20.48
N ALA A 212 2.86 5.48 -21.64
CA ALA A 212 2.70 4.03 -21.75
C ALA A 212 3.99 3.27 -21.35
N GLY A 213 5.16 3.74 -21.78
CA GLY A 213 6.46 3.16 -21.37
C GLY A 213 6.70 3.30 -19.86
N THR A 214 6.39 4.47 -19.28
CA THR A 214 6.52 4.68 -17.83
C THR A 214 5.58 3.76 -17.02
N VAL A 215 4.38 3.49 -17.52
CA VAL A 215 3.43 2.56 -16.89
C VAL A 215 3.95 1.12 -16.96
N ASP A 216 4.57 0.73 -18.07
CA ASP A 216 5.19 -0.59 -18.25
C ASP A 216 6.31 -0.82 -17.22
N ASP A 217 7.28 0.10 -17.14
CA ASP A 217 8.39 0.05 -16.19
C ASP A 217 7.90 -0.03 -14.73
N ARG A 218 6.85 0.73 -14.39
CA ARG A 218 6.25 0.70 -13.05
C ARG A 218 5.53 -0.61 -12.76
N THR A 219 4.90 -1.20 -13.76
CA THR A 219 4.21 -2.48 -13.62
C THR A 219 5.21 -3.61 -13.36
N GLU A 220 6.37 -3.58 -14.02
CA GLU A 220 7.46 -4.54 -13.77
C GLU A 220 8.02 -4.42 -12.34
N ASN A 221 8.28 -3.19 -11.87
CA ASN A 221 8.71 -2.94 -10.49
C ASN A 221 7.66 -3.40 -9.46
N LEU A 222 6.38 -3.16 -9.73
CA LEU A 222 5.30 -3.58 -8.85
C LEU A 222 5.18 -5.11 -8.81
N ARG A 223 5.39 -5.80 -9.94
CA ARG A 223 5.42 -7.27 -10.01
C ARG A 223 6.54 -7.86 -9.14
N SER A 224 7.74 -7.27 -9.17
CA SER A 224 8.85 -7.67 -8.29
C SER A 224 8.51 -7.48 -6.81
N THR A 225 7.89 -6.36 -6.46
CA THR A 225 7.45 -6.07 -5.09
C THR A 225 6.37 -7.06 -4.63
N THR A 226 5.39 -7.36 -5.48
CA THR A 226 4.35 -8.37 -5.22
C THR A 226 4.96 -9.75 -4.98
N GLY A 227 5.98 -10.15 -5.74
CA GLY A 227 6.71 -11.40 -5.49
C GLY A 227 7.40 -11.44 -4.12
N THR A 228 7.98 -10.31 -3.69
CA THR A 228 8.59 -10.19 -2.35
C THR A 228 7.54 -10.31 -1.25
N VAL A 229 6.39 -9.64 -1.41
CA VAL A 229 5.26 -9.74 -0.47
C VAL A 229 4.75 -11.18 -0.39
N SER A 230 4.60 -11.87 -1.53
CA SER A 230 4.18 -13.27 -1.56
C SER A 230 5.12 -14.20 -0.79
N GLY A 231 6.44 -13.97 -0.92
CA GLY A 231 7.46 -14.73 -0.18
C GLY A 231 7.33 -14.51 1.32
N ALA A 232 7.26 -13.25 1.76
CA ALA A 232 7.11 -12.91 3.17
C ALA A 232 5.83 -13.48 3.79
N VAL A 233 4.71 -13.43 3.07
CA VAL A 233 3.42 -13.98 3.52
C VAL A 233 3.46 -15.51 3.65
N SER A 234 4.16 -16.19 2.73
CA SER A 234 4.35 -17.65 2.83
C SER A 234 5.17 -18.03 4.06
N GLU A 235 6.24 -17.28 4.34
CA GLU A 235 7.07 -17.47 5.53
C GLU A 235 6.27 -17.20 6.82
N ILE A 236 5.42 -16.17 6.85
CA ILE A 236 4.51 -15.91 7.97
C ILE A 236 3.54 -17.07 8.18
N ALA A 237 2.95 -17.60 7.10
CA ALA A 237 2.02 -18.73 7.19
C ALA A 237 2.71 -20.00 7.70
N ASP A 238 3.93 -20.28 7.24
CA ASP A 238 4.72 -21.42 7.72
C ASP A 238 5.16 -21.23 9.17
N GLY A 239 5.62 -20.03 9.54
CA GLY A 239 5.96 -19.69 10.93
C GLY A 239 4.78 -19.86 11.89
N ALA A 240 3.57 -19.46 11.47
CA ALA A 240 2.35 -19.66 12.26
C ALA A 240 1.98 -21.15 12.43
N ARG A 241 2.27 -22.01 11.44
CA ARG A 241 2.08 -23.47 11.55
C ARG A 241 3.08 -24.08 12.51
N THR A 242 4.37 -23.77 12.35
CA THR A 242 5.43 -24.23 13.25
C THR A 242 5.15 -23.81 14.69
N GLN A 243 4.74 -22.56 14.90
CA GLN A 243 4.38 -22.06 16.23
C GLN A 243 3.25 -22.89 16.85
N ARG A 244 2.24 -23.30 16.07
CA ARG A 244 1.16 -24.15 16.58
C ARG A 244 1.67 -25.53 17.01
N ASP A 245 2.60 -26.12 16.27
CA ASP A 245 3.19 -27.41 16.59
C ASP A 245 4.07 -27.31 17.86
N ASP A 246 4.84 -26.23 18.02
CA ASP A 246 5.64 -25.95 19.22
C ASP A 246 4.76 -25.71 20.46
N LEU A 247 3.62 -25.03 20.29
CA LEU A 247 2.65 -24.82 21.36
C LEU A 247 2.01 -26.14 21.81
N GLN A 248 1.76 -27.06 20.88
CA GLN A 248 1.25 -28.38 21.23
C GLN A 248 2.25 -29.17 22.07
N ALA A 249 3.54 -29.16 21.69
CA ALA A 249 4.58 -29.76 22.53
C ALA A 249 4.59 -29.13 23.94
N THR A 250 4.54 -27.78 24.00
CA THR A 250 4.51 -27.05 25.29
C THR A 250 3.33 -27.48 26.17
N THR A 251 2.16 -27.75 25.58
CA THR A 251 1.02 -28.34 26.31
C THR A 251 1.34 -29.71 26.87
N ASP A 252 1.93 -30.61 26.07
CA ASP A 252 2.32 -31.95 26.53
C ASP A 252 3.34 -31.89 27.69
N GLU A 253 4.28 -30.94 27.64
CA GLU A 253 5.22 -30.68 28.74
C GLU A 253 4.53 -30.13 29.99
N ALA A 254 3.54 -29.25 29.84
CA ALA A 254 2.75 -28.72 30.95
C ALA A 254 1.94 -29.82 31.64
N GLU A 255 1.31 -30.73 30.88
CA GLU A 255 0.62 -31.90 31.42
C GLU A 255 1.58 -32.82 32.20
N SER A 256 2.79 -33.03 31.66
CA SER A 256 3.83 -33.82 32.35
C SER A 256 4.26 -33.17 33.67
N LEU A 257 4.33 -31.84 33.72
CA LEU A 257 4.66 -31.09 34.93
C LEU A 257 3.54 -31.17 35.97
N ALA A 258 2.27 -31.09 35.55
CA ALA A 258 1.13 -31.30 36.44
C ALA A 258 1.16 -32.69 37.08
N SER A 259 1.38 -33.75 36.28
CA SER A 259 1.51 -35.11 36.81
C SER A 259 2.68 -35.25 37.79
N SER A 260 3.80 -34.58 37.53
CA SER A 260 4.95 -34.58 38.44
C SER A 260 4.63 -33.85 39.75
N ALA A 261 3.84 -32.78 39.71
CA ALA A 261 3.38 -32.06 40.90
C ALA A 261 2.47 -32.95 41.77
N GLU A 262 1.56 -33.70 41.15
CA GLU A 262 0.71 -34.68 41.85
C GLU A 262 1.54 -35.79 42.53
N GLU A 263 2.59 -36.29 41.86
CA GLU A 263 3.51 -37.28 42.44
C GLU A 263 4.29 -36.74 43.63
N VAL A 264 4.75 -35.48 43.55
CA VAL A 264 5.40 -34.79 44.67
C VAL A 264 4.42 -34.64 45.84
N ALA A 265 3.18 -34.22 45.59
CA ALA A 265 2.18 -34.08 46.65
C ALA A 265 1.90 -35.41 47.39
N ALA A 266 1.81 -36.51 46.65
CA ALA A 266 1.67 -37.85 47.25
C ALA A 266 2.89 -38.22 48.11
N THR A 267 4.10 -37.96 47.61
CA THR A 267 5.35 -38.23 48.35
C THR A 267 5.45 -37.38 49.63
N VAL A 268 5.06 -36.12 49.56
CA VAL A 268 5.05 -35.20 50.71
C VAL A 268 4.11 -35.70 51.81
N THR A 269 2.95 -36.23 51.43
CA THR A 269 2.00 -36.83 52.37
C THR A 269 2.61 -38.03 53.09
N GLU A 270 3.27 -38.94 52.36
CA GLU A 270 3.93 -40.11 52.95
C GLU A 270 5.08 -39.73 53.91
N VAL A 271 5.84 -38.68 53.58
CA VAL A 271 6.92 -38.19 54.44
C VAL A 271 6.36 -37.51 55.69
N ALA A 272 5.27 -36.75 55.59
CA ALA A 272 4.60 -36.15 56.74
C ALA A 272 4.07 -37.21 57.71
N GLU A 273 3.38 -38.25 57.20
CA GLU A 273 2.92 -39.39 58.02
C GLU A 273 4.10 -40.10 58.71
N THR A 274 5.23 -40.26 58.02
CA THR A 274 6.44 -40.86 58.59
C THR A 274 7.05 -39.99 59.70
N ALA A 275 7.04 -38.67 59.53
CA ALA A 275 7.53 -37.73 60.53
C ALA A 275 6.64 -37.73 61.78
N GLU A 276 5.32 -37.70 61.61
CA GLU A 276 4.36 -37.83 62.71
C GLU A 276 4.54 -39.14 63.48
N HIS A 277 4.73 -40.26 62.76
CA HIS A 277 5.01 -41.54 63.39
C HIS A 277 6.35 -41.54 64.17
N ALA A 278 7.40 -40.93 63.62
CA ALA A 278 8.69 -40.83 64.29
C ALA A 278 8.62 -39.98 65.56
N ALA A 279 7.84 -38.88 65.55
CA ALA A 279 7.58 -38.07 66.73
C ALA A 279 6.87 -38.89 67.82
N ALA A 280 5.79 -39.61 67.46
CA ALA A 280 5.07 -40.45 68.41
C ALA A 280 5.94 -41.55 69.03
N VAL A 281 6.77 -42.22 68.23
CA VAL A 281 7.73 -43.22 68.74
C VAL A 281 8.82 -42.58 69.62
N GLY A 282 9.22 -41.34 69.31
CA GLY A 282 10.11 -40.55 70.15
C GLY A 282 9.52 -40.27 71.53
N GLU A 283 8.26 -39.81 71.58
CA GLU A 283 7.51 -39.58 72.82
C GLU A 283 7.34 -40.86 73.65
N GLU A 284 6.93 -41.97 73.02
CA GLU A 284 6.84 -43.27 73.70
C GLU A 284 8.19 -43.72 74.28
N GLY A 285 9.27 -43.47 73.54
CA GLY A 285 10.63 -43.74 73.99
C GLY A 285 11.02 -42.89 75.20
N GLN A 286 10.61 -41.62 75.21
CA GLN A 286 10.88 -40.67 76.29
C GLN A 286 10.17 -41.11 77.57
N GLU A 287 8.87 -41.45 77.49
CA GLU A 287 8.11 -41.97 78.63
C GLU A 287 8.76 -43.25 79.22
N ALA A 288 9.24 -44.15 78.36
CA ALA A 288 9.92 -45.36 78.78
C ALA A 288 11.27 -45.08 79.47
N ALA A 289 12.02 -44.08 78.99
CA ALA A 289 13.27 -43.66 79.59
C ALA A 289 13.06 -42.96 80.94
N GLU A 290 12.05 -42.09 81.07
CA GLU A 290 11.66 -41.47 82.34
C GLU A 290 11.22 -42.52 83.38
N ALA A 291 10.48 -43.55 82.96
CA ALA A 291 10.12 -44.66 83.83
C ALA A 291 11.36 -45.45 84.29
N ALA A 292 12.36 -45.63 83.43
CA ALA A 292 13.63 -46.26 83.78
C ALA A 292 14.44 -45.42 84.77
N LEU A 293 14.46 -44.09 84.60
CA LEU A 293 15.09 -43.15 85.53
C LEU A 293 14.47 -43.26 86.93
N ALA A 294 13.14 -43.25 87.02
CA ALA A 294 12.44 -43.44 88.29
C ALA A 294 12.72 -44.80 88.96
N GLN A 295 13.00 -45.85 88.17
CA GLN A 295 13.46 -47.13 88.70
C GLN A 295 14.90 -47.07 89.21
N MET A 296 15.80 -46.32 88.55
CA MET A 296 17.17 -46.11 89.04
C MET A 296 17.17 -45.36 90.36
N ASP A 297 16.36 -44.32 90.52
CA ASP A 297 16.18 -43.60 91.80
C ASP A 297 15.71 -44.54 92.92
N ALA A 298 14.80 -45.47 92.61
CA ALA A 298 14.32 -46.45 93.57
C ALA A 298 15.41 -47.47 93.95
N VAL A 299 16.26 -47.87 93.00
CA VAL A 299 17.40 -48.76 93.26
C VAL A 299 18.45 -48.02 94.10
N GLU A 300 18.74 -46.75 93.81
CA GLU A 300 19.63 -45.91 94.61
C GLU A 300 19.18 -45.84 96.08
N ALA A 301 17.88 -45.58 96.31
CA ALA A 301 17.32 -45.53 97.65
C ALA A 301 17.46 -46.86 98.41
N VAL A 302 17.20 -48.00 97.76
CA VAL A 302 17.37 -49.33 98.37
C VAL A 302 18.84 -49.65 98.64
N THR A 303 19.73 -49.26 97.74
CA THR A 303 21.17 -49.42 97.91
C THR A 303 21.67 -48.61 99.12
N SER A 304 21.24 -47.36 99.26
CA SER A 304 21.56 -46.51 100.43
C SER A 304 21.02 -47.11 101.73
N GLU A 305 19.78 -47.62 101.77
CA GLU A 305 19.24 -48.31 102.95
C GLU A 305 20.05 -49.57 103.28
N THR A 306 20.51 -50.31 102.26
CA THR A 306 21.35 -51.49 102.46
C THR A 306 22.73 -51.12 103.04
N THR A 307 23.32 -49.98 102.62
CA THR A 307 24.55 -49.46 103.22
C THR A 307 24.36 -49.20 104.72
N ASP A 308 23.30 -48.48 105.09
CA ASP A 308 22.96 -48.17 106.49
C ASP A 308 22.79 -49.47 107.33
N GLU A 309 22.12 -50.49 106.77
CA GLU A 309 21.96 -51.78 107.45
C GLU A 309 23.29 -52.52 107.67
N ILE A 310 24.21 -52.48 106.70
CA ILE A 310 25.52 -53.12 106.82
C ILE A 310 26.41 -52.38 107.82
N GLU A 311 26.37 -51.05 107.83
CA GLU A 311 27.09 -50.22 108.81
C GLU A 311 26.58 -50.49 110.24
N ALA A 312 25.25 -50.55 110.42
CA ALA A 312 24.65 -50.89 111.72
C ALA A 312 25.04 -52.31 112.17
N LEU A 313 25.10 -53.28 111.26
CA LEU A 313 25.59 -54.62 111.55
C LEU A 313 27.06 -54.60 111.96
N ALA A 314 27.89 -53.80 111.30
CA ALA A 314 29.30 -53.66 111.64
C ALA A 314 29.48 -53.11 113.07
N GLU A 315 28.69 -52.11 113.46
CA GLU A 315 28.67 -51.54 114.81
C GLU A 315 28.19 -52.56 115.86
N GLU A 316 27.10 -53.30 115.60
CA GLU A 316 26.62 -54.34 116.52
C GLU A 316 27.65 -55.47 116.71
N ILE A 317 28.39 -55.82 115.66
CA ILE A 317 29.45 -56.82 115.72
C ILE A 317 30.68 -56.31 116.50
N GLU A 318 30.99 -55.01 116.42
CA GLU A 318 32.02 -54.36 117.25
C GLU A 318 31.64 -54.39 118.73
N GLU A 319 30.39 -54.06 119.08
CA GLU A 319 29.88 -54.17 120.46
C GLU A 319 29.97 -55.60 121.00
N ILE A 320 29.62 -56.60 120.17
CA ILE A 320 29.78 -58.02 120.54
C ILE A 320 31.25 -58.35 120.78
N GLY A 321 32.17 -57.79 119.99
CA GLY A 321 33.61 -57.89 120.20
C GLY A 321 34.02 -57.45 121.61
N GLU A 322 33.59 -56.26 122.04
CA GLU A 322 33.91 -55.73 123.38
C GLU A 322 33.37 -56.63 124.51
N VAL A 323 32.18 -57.22 124.33
CA VAL A 323 31.61 -58.17 125.29
C VAL A 323 32.44 -59.45 125.35
N VAL A 324 32.90 -59.96 124.21
CA VAL A 324 33.71 -61.18 124.13
C VAL A 324 35.09 -60.95 124.74
N ASP A 325 35.72 -59.79 124.50
CA ASP A 325 36.95 -59.37 125.18
C ASP A 325 36.78 -59.35 126.70
N THR A 326 35.66 -58.78 127.19
CA THR A 326 35.33 -58.78 128.61
C THR A 326 35.16 -60.20 129.17
N ILE A 327 34.54 -61.11 128.41
CA ILE A 327 34.39 -62.53 128.79
C ILE A 327 35.76 -63.20 128.85
N ALA A 328 36.65 -62.95 127.89
CA ALA A 328 38.01 -63.46 127.88
C ALA A 328 38.80 -62.97 129.11
N GLU A 329 38.71 -61.68 129.45
CA GLU A 329 39.31 -61.11 130.66
C GLU A 329 38.75 -61.74 131.95
N ILE A 330 37.43 -61.90 132.06
CA ILE A 330 36.79 -62.55 133.22
C ILE A 330 37.24 -64.01 133.32
N ALA A 331 37.32 -64.72 132.20
CA ALA A 331 37.77 -66.10 132.17
C ALA A 331 39.25 -66.21 132.55
N GLU A 332 40.12 -65.30 132.12
CA GLU A 332 41.52 -65.22 132.56
C GLU A 332 41.62 -64.94 134.07
N GLN A 333 40.88 -63.96 134.59
CA GLN A 333 40.84 -63.66 136.02
C GLN A 333 40.31 -64.86 136.83
N THR A 334 39.27 -65.54 136.33
CA THR A 334 38.69 -66.73 136.96
C THR A 334 39.69 -67.88 136.97
N ASN A 335 40.41 -68.08 135.87
CA ASN A 335 41.50 -69.05 135.78
C ASN A 335 42.61 -68.74 136.81
N MET A 336 43.00 -67.46 136.94
CA MET A 336 43.98 -67.01 137.93
C MET A 336 43.49 -67.16 139.38
N LEU A 337 42.22 -66.86 139.66
CA LEU A 337 41.61 -67.06 140.98
C LEU A 337 41.50 -68.54 141.33
N ALA A 338 41.09 -69.38 140.38
CA ALA A 338 41.00 -70.82 140.53
C ALA A 338 42.40 -71.45 140.73
N LEU A 339 43.41 -70.97 140.01
CA LEU A 339 44.80 -71.36 140.20
C LEU A 339 45.29 -71.00 141.62
N ASN A 340 45.03 -69.77 142.07
CA ASN A 340 45.38 -69.33 143.43
C ASN A 340 44.64 -70.15 144.51
N ALA A 341 43.36 -70.46 144.29
CA ALA A 341 42.56 -71.29 145.18
C ALA A 341 43.03 -72.75 145.22
N SER A 342 43.42 -73.32 144.07
CA SER A 342 44.00 -74.67 143.95
C SER A 342 45.34 -74.75 144.70
N ILE A 343 46.17 -73.70 144.59
CA ILE A 343 47.44 -73.58 145.34
C ILE A 343 47.19 -73.47 146.85
N GLU A 344 46.23 -72.66 147.30
CA GLU A 344 45.94 -72.47 148.74
C GLU A 344 45.25 -73.71 149.35
N ALA A 345 44.42 -74.41 148.58
CA ALA A 345 43.83 -75.69 148.96
C ALA A 345 44.90 -76.80 149.10
N ALA A 346 45.94 -76.78 148.27
CA ALA A 346 47.10 -77.68 148.40
C ALA A 346 48.01 -77.34 149.61
N ARG A 347 47.86 -76.15 150.20
CA ARG A 347 48.61 -75.67 151.39
C ARG A 347 47.94 -76.00 152.73
N SER A 348 46.64 -76.28 152.74
CA SER A 348 45.86 -76.59 153.95
C SER A 348 45.82 -78.11 154.20
N ASP A 349 46.22 -78.59 155.38
CA ASP A 349 46.11 -80.01 155.78
C ASP A 349 44.64 -80.50 155.79
N ALA A 350 44.44 -81.83 155.68
CA ALA A 350 43.23 -82.69 155.77
C ALA A 350 41.83 -82.18 155.31
N ASP A 351 41.46 -80.92 155.52
CA ASP A 351 40.18 -80.29 155.13
C ASP A 351 40.23 -79.56 153.76
N GLY A 352 41.42 -79.37 153.16
CA GLY A 352 41.62 -78.66 151.87
C GLY A 352 41.36 -79.48 150.59
N ALA A 353 41.32 -80.82 150.68
CA ALA A 353 41.28 -81.71 149.51
C ALA A 353 40.00 -81.58 148.66
N GLY A 354 38.84 -81.31 149.29
CA GLY A 354 37.58 -81.08 148.56
C GLY A 354 37.56 -79.75 147.81
N PHE A 355 38.21 -78.72 148.36
CA PHE A 355 38.34 -77.40 147.72
C PHE A 355 39.30 -77.42 146.53
N ALA A 356 40.36 -78.22 146.57
CA ALA A 356 41.30 -78.37 145.45
C ALA A 356 40.62 -78.95 144.19
N VAL A 357 39.72 -79.93 144.35
CA VAL A 357 38.97 -80.51 143.22
C VAL A 357 38.04 -79.49 142.58
N VAL A 358 37.34 -78.68 143.39
CA VAL A 358 36.46 -77.62 142.88
C VAL A 358 37.28 -76.53 142.18
N ALA A 359 38.43 -76.15 142.73
CA ALA A 359 39.31 -75.16 142.11
C ALA A 359 39.86 -75.62 140.75
N GLU A 360 40.25 -76.90 140.61
CA GLU A 360 40.69 -77.45 139.32
C GLU A 360 39.54 -77.52 138.29
N GLU A 361 38.32 -77.82 138.72
CA GLU A 361 37.13 -77.80 137.84
C GLU A 361 36.79 -76.39 137.36
N VAL A 362 36.88 -75.38 138.25
CA VAL A 362 36.69 -73.96 137.89
C VAL A 362 37.79 -73.49 136.95
N LYS A 363 39.03 -73.92 137.17
CA LYS A 363 40.17 -73.63 136.29
C LYS A 363 39.94 -74.19 134.88
N SER A 364 39.56 -75.47 134.77
CA SER A 364 39.25 -76.09 133.48
C SER A 364 38.07 -75.42 132.77
N LEU A 365 37.04 -75.01 133.51
CA LEU A 365 35.91 -74.26 132.95
C LEU A 365 36.36 -72.89 132.41
N ALA A 366 37.26 -72.21 133.11
CA ALA A 366 37.82 -70.92 132.70
C ALA A 366 38.73 -71.03 131.48
N GLU A 367 39.55 -72.08 131.37
CA GLU A 367 40.35 -72.38 130.16
C GLU A 367 39.45 -72.67 128.95
N ARG A 368 38.38 -73.46 129.13
CA ARG A 368 37.38 -73.71 128.06
C ARG A 368 36.59 -72.47 127.66
N THR A 369 36.35 -71.57 128.60
CA THR A 369 35.67 -70.28 128.34
C THR A 369 36.58 -69.36 127.53
N GLN A 370 37.89 -69.30 127.83
CA GLN A 370 38.88 -68.59 127.00
C GLN A 370 38.98 -69.17 125.59
N GLU A 371 39.03 -70.50 125.45
CA GLU A 371 39.05 -71.16 124.12
C GLU A 371 37.79 -70.83 123.31
N SER A 372 36.62 -70.82 123.97
CA SER A 372 35.35 -70.46 123.31
C SER A 372 35.28 -68.98 122.96
N ALA A 373 35.82 -68.08 123.79
CA ALA A 373 35.89 -66.65 123.51
C ALA A 373 36.79 -66.37 122.29
N ALA A 374 37.96 -67.03 122.20
CA ALA A 374 38.85 -66.94 121.04
C ALA A 374 38.18 -67.45 119.74
N GLU A 375 37.40 -68.54 119.79
CA GLU A 375 36.64 -69.00 118.62
C GLU A 375 35.55 -68.00 118.20
N ILE A 376 34.97 -67.28 119.16
CA ILE A 376 33.99 -66.21 118.88
C ILE A 376 34.69 -64.99 118.29
N GLU A 377 35.84 -64.57 118.80
CA GLU A 377 36.68 -63.50 118.22
C GLU A 377 37.00 -63.77 116.75
N ASP A 378 37.46 -64.99 116.41
CA ASP A 378 37.74 -65.38 115.03
C ASP A 378 36.49 -65.25 114.13
N ARG A 379 35.31 -65.58 114.66
CA ARG A 379 34.03 -65.43 113.93
C ARG A 379 33.63 -63.97 113.77
N ILE A 380 33.84 -63.13 114.78
CA ILE A 380 33.59 -61.69 114.75
C ILE A 380 34.44 -61.05 113.66
N ALA A 381 35.75 -61.33 113.65
CA ALA A 381 36.66 -60.83 112.62
C ALA A 381 36.23 -61.27 111.21
N ALA A 382 35.76 -62.52 111.05
CA ALA A 382 35.24 -63.00 109.77
C ALA A 382 33.92 -62.33 109.33
N VAL A 383 33.07 -61.91 110.27
CA VAL A 383 31.84 -61.15 109.96
C VAL A 383 32.17 -59.70 109.64
N GLN A 384 33.07 -59.05 110.39
CA GLN A 384 33.56 -57.69 110.09
C GLN A 384 34.16 -57.60 108.68
N ALA A 385 35.06 -58.53 108.33
CA ALA A 385 35.66 -58.56 106.99
C ALA A 385 34.62 -58.77 105.87
N ARG A 386 33.50 -59.46 106.16
CA ARG A 386 32.38 -59.60 105.20
C ARG A 386 31.53 -58.34 105.12
N ALA A 387 31.33 -57.63 106.23
CA ALA A 387 30.63 -56.35 106.24
C ALA A 387 31.41 -55.31 105.43
N GLU A 388 32.73 -55.19 105.65
CA GLU A 388 33.61 -54.33 104.86
C GLU A 388 33.53 -54.64 103.36
N ALA A 389 33.65 -55.93 102.98
CA ALA A 389 33.51 -56.33 101.58
C ALA A 389 32.10 -56.06 101.01
N GLY A 390 31.07 -56.05 101.86
CA GLY A 390 29.71 -55.67 101.51
C GLY A 390 29.60 -54.18 101.17
N VAL A 391 30.18 -53.31 102.01
CA VAL A 391 30.25 -51.86 101.77
C VAL A 391 30.99 -51.56 100.47
N ASP A 392 32.14 -52.18 100.23
CA ASP A 392 32.90 -52.00 98.98
C ASP A 392 32.06 -52.39 97.74
N SER A 393 31.30 -53.48 97.82
CA SER A 393 30.43 -53.92 96.73
C SER A 393 29.23 -53.00 96.51
N ILE A 394 28.73 -52.37 97.57
CA ILE A 394 27.66 -51.38 97.45
C ILE A 394 28.20 -50.09 96.83
N ALA A 395 29.38 -49.63 97.25
CA ALA A 395 30.01 -48.45 96.64
C ALA A 395 30.23 -48.62 95.12
N GLU A 396 30.65 -49.82 94.67
CA GLU A 396 30.72 -50.13 93.22
C GLU A 396 29.32 -50.12 92.57
N THR A 397 28.29 -50.53 93.29
CA THR A 397 26.91 -50.52 92.79
C THR A 397 26.38 -49.10 92.64
N GLU A 398 26.67 -48.19 93.58
CA GLU A 398 26.31 -46.77 93.52
C GLU A 398 26.93 -46.10 92.28
N ASP A 399 28.23 -46.29 92.02
CA ASP A 399 28.92 -45.74 90.83
C ASP A 399 28.27 -46.22 89.52
N ARG A 400 27.80 -47.47 89.49
CA ARG A 400 27.10 -48.04 88.33
C ARG A 400 25.69 -47.49 88.17
N ILE A 401 25.00 -47.15 89.27
CA ILE A 401 23.70 -46.50 89.23
C ILE A 401 23.85 -45.07 88.71
N GLU A 402 24.82 -44.30 89.22
CA GLU A 402 25.11 -42.93 88.76
C GLU A 402 25.41 -42.91 87.25
N THR A 403 26.28 -43.81 86.78
CA THR A 403 26.55 -43.96 85.33
C THR A 403 25.30 -44.36 84.54
N GLY A 404 24.41 -45.18 85.15
CA GLY A 404 23.14 -45.60 84.56
C GLY A 404 22.17 -44.43 84.39
N VAL A 405 22.05 -43.58 85.42
CA VAL A 405 21.26 -42.33 85.41
C VAL A 405 21.74 -41.42 84.29
N ASP A 406 23.03 -41.10 84.23
CA ASP A 406 23.63 -40.25 83.18
C ASP A 406 23.30 -40.76 81.76
N THR A 407 23.33 -42.08 81.57
CA THR A 407 23.04 -42.72 80.28
C THR A 407 21.56 -42.59 79.90
N VAL A 408 20.66 -42.72 80.87
CA VAL A 408 19.21 -42.57 80.63
C VAL A 408 18.86 -41.11 80.35
N GLU A 409 19.41 -40.15 81.10
CA GLU A 409 19.22 -38.72 80.84
C GLU A 409 19.70 -38.32 79.44
N THR A 410 20.86 -38.82 79.01
CA THR A 410 21.36 -38.59 77.65
C THR A 410 20.43 -39.19 76.59
N SER A 411 19.75 -40.29 76.90
CA SER A 411 18.78 -40.91 76.00
C SER A 411 17.49 -40.08 75.89
N ILE A 412 17.04 -39.48 76.99
CA ILE A 412 15.90 -38.55 77.01
C ILE A 412 16.19 -37.34 76.11
N ASP A 413 17.35 -36.68 76.26
CA ASP A 413 17.75 -35.53 75.40
C ASP A 413 17.79 -35.92 73.92
N ALA A 414 18.28 -37.12 73.60
CA ALA A 414 18.32 -37.61 72.23
C ALA A 414 16.92 -37.82 71.63
N LEU A 415 15.96 -38.27 72.43
CA LEU A 415 14.57 -38.50 72.02
C LEU A 415 13.80 -37.18 71.86
N GLU A 416 14.00 -36.22 72.77
CA GLU A 416 13.43 -34.87 72.63
C GLU A 416 13.90 -34.21 71.33
N ARG A 417 15.20 -34.30 71.03
CA ARG A 417 15.76 -33.77 69.78
C ARG A 417 15.24 -34.50 68.53
N LEU A 418 14.85 -35.77 68.64
CA LEU A 418 14.22 -36.52 67.55
C LEU A 418 12.79 -36.03 67.29
N ALA A 419 12.03 -35.77 68.36
CA ALA A 419 10.69 -35.20 68.27
C ALA A 419 10.72 -33.81 67.61
N GLU A 420 11.58 -32.90 68.08
CA GLU A 420 11.75 -31.57 67.46
C GLU A 420 12.17 -31.64 65.98
N ALA A 421 13.06 -32.59 65.63
CA ALA A 421 13.48 -32.79 64.25
C ALA A 421 12.33 -33.30 63.35
N SER A 422 11.44 -34.11 63.92
CA SER A 422 10.27 -34.65 63.23
C SER A 422 9.22 -33.57 63.01
N GLU A 423 8.92 -32.75 64.02
CA GLU A 423 8.02 -31.59 63.89
C GLU A 423 8.51 -30.59 62.82
N ARG A 424 9.80 -30.26 62.82
CA ARG A 424 10.40 -29.43 61.77
C ARG A 424 10.27 -30.04 60.36
N THR A 425 10.30 -31.36 60.26
CA THR A 425 10.12 -32.07 58.98
C THR A 425 8.68 -31.94 58.52
N ASP A 426 7.71 -32.10 59.41
CA ASP A 426 6.28 -31.89 59.12
C ASP A 426 5.97 -30.45 58.66
N GLU A 427 6.51 -29.45 59.35
CA GLU A 427 6.39 -28.04 58.91
C GLU A 427 6.96 -27.84 57.50
N SER A 428 8.13 -28.44 57.21
CA SER A 428 8.75 -28.37 55.89
C SER A 428 7.90 -29.06 54.81
N MET A 429 7.25 -30.19 55.14
CA MET A 429 6.32 -30.87 54.22
C MET A 429 5.08 -30.00 53.93
N THR A 430 4.59 -29.28 54.93
CA THR A 430 3.50 -28.31 54.74
C THR A 430 3.92 -27.17 53.80
N GLU A 431 5.14 -26.65 53.91
CA GLU A 431 5.66 -25.64 52.98
C GLU A 431 5.79 -26.19 51.55
N ILE A 432 6.31 -27.41 51.40
CA ILE A 432 6.42 -28.05 50.08
C ILE A 432 5.04 -28.24 49.46
N THR A 433 4.04 -28.69 50.24
CA THR A 433 2.65 -28.84 49.76
C THR A 433 2.13 -27.53 49.15
N ARG A 434 2.28 -26.40 49.85
CA ARG A 434 1.86 -25.08 49.33
C ARG A 434 2.60 -24.69 48.06
N ALA A 435 3.90 -24.99 47.98
CA ALA A 435 4.70 -24.71 46.79
C ALA A 435 4.24 -25.56 45.59
N THR A 436 3.91 -26.84 45.82
CA THR A 436 3.37 -27.75 44.82
C THR A 436 1.99 -27.34 44.33
N GLU A 437 1.09 -26.89 45.22
CA GLU A 437 -0.21 -26.32 44.84
C GLU A 437 -0.04 -25.07 43.96
N SER A 438 0.84 -24.14 44.37
CA SER A 438 1.14 -22.95 43.56
C SER A 438 1.75 -23.29 42.20
N GLN A 439 2.51 -24.38 42.12
CA GLN A 439 3.07 -24.87 40.86
C GLN A 439 1.97 -25.40 39.93
N ALA A 440 0.99 -26.13 40.47
CA ALA A 440 -0.18 -26.58 39.71
C ALA A 440 -1.00 -25.41 39.16
N ASP A 441 -1.29 -24.39 39.98
CA ASP A 441 -1.99 -23.17 39.54
C ASP A 441 -1.22 -22.42 38.42
N THR A 442 0.12 -22.43 38.51
CA THR A 442 0.98 -21.81 37.49
C THR A 442 0.92 -22.61 36.18
N VAL A 443 0.89 -23.94 36.25
CA VAL A 443 0.72 -24.80 35.07
C VAL A 443 -0.59 -24.49 34.36
N ASP A 444 -1.70 -24.39 35.09
CA ASP A 444 -3.00 -24.02 34.51
C ASP A 444 -2.97 -22.65 33.80
N THR A 445 -2.29 -21.68 34.42
CA THR A 445 -2.09 -20.35 33.81
C THR A 445 -1.27 -20.43 32.52
N VAL A 446 -0.22 -21.24 32.50
CA VAL A 446 0.62 -21.45 31.31
C VAL A 446 -0.19 -22.12 30.19
N VAL A 447 -0.99 -23.14 30.51
CA VAL A 447 -1.87 -23.78 29.53
C VAL A 447 -2.85 -22.77 28.93
N GLY A 448 -3.47 -21.92 29.74
CA GLY A 448 -4.35 -20.85 29.25
C GLY A 448 -3.63 -19.88 28.29
N HIS A 449 -2.41 -19.47 28.61
CA HIS A 449 -1.62 -18.63 27.70
C HIS A 449 -1.25 -19.36 26.39
N VAL A 450 -0.97 -20.66 26.45
CA VAL A 450 -0.68 -21.47 25.25
C VAL A 450 -1.89 -21.53 24.33
N GLU A 451 -3.10 -21.70 24.87
CA GLU A 451 -4.35 -21.67 24.10
C GLU A 451 -4.58 -20.32 23.41
N ASP A 452 -4.33 -19.22 24.12
CA ASP A 452 -4.45 -17.86 23.56
C ASP A 452 -3.48 -17.65 22.38
N VAL A 453 -2.22 -18.06 22.53
CA VAL A 453 -1.22 -17.94 21.45
C VAL A 453 -1.59 -18.86 20.30
N ALA A 454 -2.10 -20.07 20.54
CA ALA A 454 -2.53 -20.99 19.49
C ALA A 454 -3.68 -20.40 18.66
N ALA A 455 -4.62 -19.70 19.31
CA ALA A 455 -5.69 -18.97 18.63
C ALA A 455 -5.14 -17.83 17.74
N ILE A 456 -4.15 -17.08 18.24
CA ILE A 456 -3.47 -16.01 17.47
C ILE A 456 -2.70 -16.60 16.28
N SER A 457 -2.01 -17.73 16.44
CA SER A 457 -1.30 -18.41 15.35
C SER A 457 -2.28 -18.88 14.27
N ALA A 458 -3.42 -19.45 14.66
CA ALA A 458 -4.48 -19.83 13.71
C ALA A 458 -5.03 -18.61 12.94
N GLN A 459 -5.25 -17.50 13.63
CA GLN A 459 -5.69 -16.25 13.01
C GLN A 459 -4.64 -15.70 12.05
N THR A 460 -3.36 -15.72 12.44
CA THR A 460 -2.22 -15.28 11.61
C THR A 460 -2.12 -16.12 10.34
N ALA A 461 -2.26 -17.45 10.44
CA ALA A 461 -2.26 -18.33 9.28
C ALA A 461 -3.45 -18.04 8.33
N SER A 462 -4.63 -17.75 8.88
CA SER A 462 -5.79 -17.35 8.08
C SER A 462 -5.57 -16.01 7.37
N ALA A 463 -5.08 -15.00 8.10
CA ALA A 463 -4.80 -13.68 7.55
C ALA A 463 -3.73 -13.73 6.46
N ALA A 464 -2.69 -14.57 6.63
CA ALA A 464 -1.71 -14.82 5.59
C ALA A 464 -2.36 -15.42 4.33
N GLY A 465 -3.29 -16.37 4.50
CA GLY A 465 -4.07 -16.92 3.39
C GLY A 465 -4.90 -15.87 2.63
N ASP A 466 -5.54 -14.95 3.35
CA ASP A 466 -6.29 -13.84 2.73
C ASP A 466 -5.38 -12.91 1.93
N VAL A 467 -4.19 -12.59 2.46
CA VAL A 467 -3.20 -11.76 1.75
C VAL A 467 -2.66 -12.48 0.51
N THR A 468 -2.42 -13.80 0.55
CA THR A 468 -2.07 -14.59 -0.64
C THR A 468 -3.15 -14.46 -1.71
N GLY A 469 -4.44 -14.53 -1.34
CA GLY A 469 -5.53 -14.31 -2.28
C GLY A 469 -5.53 -12.91 -2.90
N ALA A 470 -5.18 -11.88 -2.12
CA ALA A 470 -5.03 -10.51 -2.62
C ALA A 470 -3.83 -10.35 -3.56
N VAL A 471 -2.71 -11.02 -3.26
CA VAL A 471 -1.51 -11.07 -4.12
C VAL A 471 -1.86 -11.68 -5.48
N ASP A 472 -2.56 -12.82 -5.50
CA ASP A 472 -3.01 -13.47 -6.74
C ASP A 472 -3.88 -12.54 -7.59
N GLU A 473 -4.77 -11.76 -6.96
CA GLU A 473 -5.62 -10.80 -7.67
C GLU A 473 -4.83 -9.58 -8.17
N GLN A 474 -3.84 -9.14 -7.40
CA GLN A 474 -2.93 -8.08 -7.80
C GLN A 474 -2.12 -8.51 -9.03
N GLU A 475 -1.60 -9.74 -9.09
CA GLU A 475 -0.90 -10.25 -10.28
C GLU A 475 -1.78 -10.23 -11.54
N ARG A 476 -3.05 -10.64 -11.43
CA ARG A 476 -4.02 -10.56 -12.53
C ARG A 476 -4.24 -9.12 -12.99
N THR A 477 -4.32 -8.19 -12.04
CA THR A 477 -4.49 -6.77 -12.32
C THR A 477 -3.26 -6.19 -13.02
N LEU A 478 -2.05 -6.54 -12.57
CA LEU A 478 -0.80 -6.10 -13.21
C LEU A 478 -0.69 -6.61 -14.65
N ALA A 479 -1.03 -7.87 -14.89
CA ALA A 479 -1.08 -8.41 -16.24
C ALA A 479 -2.09 -7.64 -17.13
N ALA A 480 -3.25 -7.25 -16.59
CA ALA A 480 -4.22 -6.46 -17.34
C ALA A 480 -3.72 -5.03 -17.65
N VAL A 481 -3.00 -4.39 -16.71
CA VAL A 481 -2.41 -3.06 -16.90
C VAL A 481 -1.29 -3.09 -17.94
N GLU A 482 -0.40 -4.08 -17.89
CA GLU A 482 0.66 -4.30 -18.87
C GLU A 482 0.08 -4.42 -20.29
N ASN A 483 -0.92 -5.30 -20.48
CA ASN A 483 -1.62 -5.44 -21.76
C ASN A 483 -2.26 -4.13 -22.24
N ALA A 484 -2.80 -3.31 -21.32
CA ALA A 484 -3.39 -2.02 -21.67
C ALA A 484 -2.32 -0.98 -22.06
N ALA A 485 -1.17 -0.97 -21.36
CA ALA A 485 -0.04 -0.11 -21.66
C ALA A 485 0.59 -0.45 -23.02
N GLU A 486 0.81 -1.74 -23.30
CA GLU A 486 1.26 -2.22 -24.62
C GLU A 486 0.29 -1.80 -25.74
N ALA A 487 -1.02 -1.99 -25.52
CA ALA A 487 -2.03 -1.60 -26.49
C ALA A 487 -2.07 -0.08 -26.72
N LEU A 488 -1.87 0.72 -25.67
CA LEU A 488 -1.81 2.19 -25.75
C LEU A 488 -0.55 2.64 -26.50
N SER A 489 0.61 2.08 -26.16
CA SER A 489 1.88 2.30 -26.85
C SER A 489 1.76 1.97 -28.35
N SER A 490 1.18 0.82 -28.69
CA SER A 490 0.95 0.43 -30.09
C SER A 490 0.03 1.40 -30.86
N ARG A 491 -1.00 1.93 -30.19
CA ARG A 491 -1.91 2.93 -30.77
C ARG A 491 -1.22 4.29 -30.97
N ALA A 492 -0.45 4.74 -29.98
CA ALA A 492 0.36 5.94 -30.06
C ALA A 492 1.36 5.85 -31.21
N ASP A 493 2.06 4.72 -31.33
CA ASP A 493 2.95 4.40 -32.44
C ASP A 493 2.26 4.49 -33.81
N ARG A 494 1.06 3.92 -33.91
CA ARG A 494 0.27 3.95 -35.15
C ARG A 494 -0.16 5.38 -35.49
N LEU A 495 -0.56 6.16 -34.48
CA LEU A 495 -0.95 7.55 -34.64
C LEU A 495 0.26 8.40 -35.08
N ARG A 496 1.41 8.23 -34.44
CA ARG A 496 2.68 8.88 -34.81
C ARG A 496 3.08 8.58 -36.25
N ARG A 497 2.98 7.31 -36.70
CA ARG A 497 3.22 6.96 -38.11
C ARG A 497 2.23 7.60 -39.08
N THR A 498 0.97 7.76 -38.66
CA THR A 498 -0.07 8.38 -39.49
C THR A 498 0.18 9.88 -39.62
N VAL A 499 0.48 10.54 -38.50
CA VAL A 499 0.80 11.97 -38.44
C VAL A 499 2.13 12.27 -39.15
N GLY A 500 3.14 11.42 -38.99
CA GLY A 500 4.41 11.54 -39.70
C GLY A 500 4.34 11.34 -41.22
N SER A 501 3.17 10.99 -41.77
CA SER A 501 2.94 11.02 -43.22
C SER A 501 2.63 12.42 -43.76
N PHE A 502 2.24 13.36 -42.88
CA PHE A 502 2.07 14.77 -43.20
C PHE A 502 3.41 15.50 -43.05
N ALA A 503 3.68 16.46 -43.93
CA ALA A 503 4.77 17.41 -43.74
C ALA A 503 4.24 18.64 -43.01
N TYR A 504 4.79 18.92 -41.83
CA TYR A 504 4.46 20.05 -40.96
C TYR A 504 5.75 20.50 -40.25
N ASP A 505 5.84 21.77 -39.87
CA ASP A 505 6.93 22.26 -39.03
C ASP A 505 6.61 22.02 -37.55
N ALA A 506 7.42 21.17 -36.90
CA ALA A 506 7.26 20.81 -35.49
C ALA A 506 7.72 21.92 -34.53
N ASP A 507 8.54 22.87 -35.01
CA ASP A 507 9.22 23.88 -34.17
C ASP A 507 8.34 25.10 -33.81
N GLU A 508 7.18 25.31 -34.44
CA GLU A 508 6.28 26.45 -34.14
C GLU A 508 5.25 26.16 -33.02
N VAL A 509 5.18 24.93 -32.51
CA VAL A 509 4.20 24.51 -31.49
C VAL A 509 4.86 24.24 -30.12
N ASP A 510 6.02 24.83 -29.88
CA ASP A 510 6.77 24.73 -28.60
C ASP A 510 6.22 25.68 -27.51
N GLY A 511 4.90 25.88 -27.50
CA GLY A 511 4.20 26.80 -26.58
C GLY A 511 3.37 26.11 -25.51
N ALA A 512 3.26 24.78 -25.54
CA ALA A 512 2.41 24.03 -24.63
C ALA A 512 3.24 23.01 -23.84
N GLY A 513 3.80 23.49 -22.73
CA GLY A 513 4.00 22.73 -21.51
C GLY A 513 4.91 21.52 -21.65
N ASP A 514 6.19 21.76 -21.38
CA ASP A 514 7.04 20.78 -20.71
C ASP A 514 6.23 20.21 -19.53
N LEU A 515 5.67 19.01 -19.71
CA LEU A 515 5.10 18.26 -18.60
C LEU A 515 6.31 17.73 -17.85
N ASP A 516 6.85 18.59 -16.97
CA ASP A 516 7.76 18.22 -15.90
C ASP A 516 7.11 17.08 -15.10
N LEU A 517 7.36 15.85 -15.52
CA LEU A 517 7.04 14.63 -14.78
C LEU A 517 8.17 14.27 -13.80
N GLU A 518 9.12 15.18 -13.56
CA GLU A 518 10.23 14.96 -12.62
C GLU A 518 9.87 15.18 -11.15
N ASP A 519 8.74 15.82 -10.82
CA ASP A 519 8.36 16.08 -9.42
C ASP A 519 7.18 15.19 -8.98
N GLY A 520 7.49 14.03 -8.39
CA GLY A 520 6.50 13.44 -7.49
C GLY A 520 6.61 11.98 -7.07
N LEU A 521 7.54 11.17 -7.56
CA LEU A 521 7.57 9.74 -7.18
C LEU A 521 8.98 9.22 -6.95
N ASP A 522 9.66 9.82 -5.98
CA ASP A 522 10.71 9.13 -5.23
C ASP A 522 10.11 7.85 -4.63
N ALA A 523 10.52 6.70 -5.18
CA ALA A 523 10.40 5.45 -4.47
C ALA A 523 11.26 5.57 -3.18
N PRO A 524 10.74 5.25 -1.98
CA PRO A 524 11.63 5.07 -0.86
C PRO A 524 12.58 3.93 -1.22
N ALA A 525 13.86 4.25 -1.28
CA ALA A 525 14.92 3.28 -1.46
C ALA A 525 14.65 2.09 -0.52
N SER A 526 14.69 0.90 -1.10
CA SER A 526 14.70 -0.37 -0.39
C SER A 526 15.78 -0.34 0.69
N THR A 527 15.39 -0.03 1.93
CA THR A 527 16.22 -0.36 3.09
C THR A 527 16.07 -1.85 3.30
N SER A 528 17.00 -2.61 2.73
CA SER A 528 17.33 -3.95 3.19
C SER A 528 17.62 -3.88 4.69
N PRO A 529 16.91 -4.60 5.58
CA PRO A 529 17.33 -4.69 6.95
C PRO A 529 18.57 -5.59 6.98
N ALA A 530 19.75 -4.95 7.02
CA ALA A 530 20.95 -5.62 7.44
C ALA A 530 20.73 -6.12 8.88
N ASN A 531 20.57 -7.44 8.97
CA ASN A 531 20.56 -8.18 10.21
C ASN A 531 21.98 -8.16 10.79
N ASP A 532 22.32 -7.10 11.53
CA ASP A 532 23.49 -7.04 12.40
C ASP A 532 23.01 -7.24 13.84
N ALA A 533 22.94 -8.50 14.25
CA ALA A 533 22.83 -8.88 15.65
C ALA A 533 24.19 -8.66 16.34
N PRO A 534 24.30 -7.89 17.43
CA PRO A 534 25.47 -7.98 18.28
C PRO A 534 25.32 -9.21 19.18
N ALA A 535 26.36 -10.04 19.15
CA ALA A 535 26.56 -11.17 20.04
C ALA A 535 26.32 -10.77 21.51
N ARG A 536 25.51 -11.57 22.19
CA ARG A 536 25.46 -11.62 23.66
C ARG A 536 26.70 -12.36 24.13
N ASP A 537 27.47 -11.71 25.01
CA ASP A 537 28.24 -12.41 26.05
C ASP A 537 28.57 -11.45 27.20
N GLY A 538 28.39 -11.93 28.43
CA GLY A 538 29.08 -11.41 29.61
C GLY A 538 28.25 -10.56 30.57
N VAL A 539 27.55 -11.23 31.49
CA VAL A 539 27.36 -10.74 32.87
C VAL A 539 28.75 -10.75 33.56
N PRO A 540 29.08 -9.77 34.42
CA PRO A 540 28.94 -10.06 35.86
C PRO A 540 28.36 -8.91 36.71
N SER A 541 27.89 -9.37 37.86
CA SER A 541 27.29 -8.76 39.04
C SER A 541 28.00 -7.55 39.69
N GLU A 542 27.19 -6.82 40.47
CA GLU A 542 27.43 -6.06 41.72
C GLU A 542 26.75 -4.67 41.63
N GLY A 543 25.98 -4.14 42.57
CA GLY A 543 25.58 -4.51 43.92
C GLY A 543 24.87 -3.28 44.54
N VAL A 544 23.87 -3.56 45.40
CA VAL A 544 23.40 -2.76 46.54
C VAL A 544 22.95 -1.29 46.32
N ALA A 545 21.65 -1.04 46.51
CA ALA A 545 21.18 0.09 47.32
C ALA A 545 19.74 -0.16 47.84
N SER A 546 19.66 -0.40 49.14
CA SER A 546 18.45 -0.36 49.97
C SER A 546 17.98 1.08 50.21
N SER A 547 16.66 1.27 50.25
CA SER A 547 15.97 2.41 50.89
C SER A 547 14.48 2.05 50.96
N ASP A 548 14.04 1.25 51.93
CA ASP A 548 13.36 1.70 53.16
C ASP A 548 12.64 3.06 53.07
N GLY A 549 11.38 3.05 53.52
CA GLY A 549 10.48 4.20 53.49
C GLY A 549 9.01 3.81 53.70
N GLY A 550 8.71 2.98 54.70
CA GLY A 550 7.34 2.76 55.15
C GLY A 550 6.71 3.99 55.82
N ARG A 551 5.37 4.08 55.77
CA ARG A 551 4.50 4.41 56.92
C ARG A 551 3.01 4.34 56.57
N ASP A 552 2.36 3.44 57.32
CA ASP A 552 0.99 3.43 57.87
C ASP A 552 0.11 4.69 57.73
N LEU A 553 -1.21 4.46 57.57
CA LEU A 553 -2.20 4.70 58.63
C LEU A 553 -3.62 4.19 58.26
N ALA A 554 -4.05 3.17 59.03
CA ALA A 554 -5.34 3.04 59.74
C ALA A 554 -6.52 2.24 59.13
N PRO A 555 -7.32 1.59 60.02
CA PRO A 555 -8.24 0.48 59.70
C PRO A 555 -9.72 0.86 59.74
N GLY A 556 -10.57 0.04 59.11
CA GLY A 556 -12.03 0.14 59.19
C GLY A 556 -12.63 -1.13 59.80
N GLU A 557 -13.29 -0.96 60.94
CA GLU A 557 -13.98 -1.97 61.73
C GLU A 557 -15.26 -2.54 61.06
N GLY A 558 -15.60 -3.77 61.45
CA GLY A 558 -16.99 -4.16 61.72
C GLY A 558 -17.63 -5.11 60.73
N SER A 559 -17.73 -6.40 61.07
CA SER A 559 -18.91 -6.99 61.72
C SER A 559 -19.00 -8.50 61.43
N ASP A 560 -18.77 -9.30 62.46
CA ASP A 560 -19.34 -10.64 62.68
C ASP A 560 -20.41 -10.48 63.79
N PRO A 561 -21.37 -11.41 64.07
CA PRO A 561 -21.42 -12.80 63.64
C PRO A 561 -22.81 -13.29 63.17
N ASP A 562 -22.86 -14.43 62.46
CA ASP A 562 -24.04 -15.30 62.55
C ASP A 562 -23.66 -16.78 62.67
N ASP A 563 -24.36 -17.40 63.61
CA ASP A 563 -24.18 -18.69 64.25
C ASP A 563 -24.98 -19.74 63.44
N GLY A 564 -24.35 -20.86 63.08
CA GLY A 564 -24.91 -21.77 62.07
C GLY A 564 -24.44 -23.21 62.14
N ARG A 565 -24.61 -23.83 63.32
CA ARG A 565 -24.52 -25.28 63.57
C ARG A 565 -25.09 -26.16 62.43
N SER A 566 -24.28 -27.11 61.94
CA SER A 566 -24.73 -28.48 61.56
C SER A 566 -23.49 -29.38 61.53
N ALA A 567 -23.24 -30.23 62.52
CA ALA A 567 -23.88 -31.53 62.79
C ALA A 567 -23.53 -32.60 61.73
N PHE A 568 -22.49 -33.37 62.05
CA PHE A 568 -22.26 -34.78 61.75
C PHE A 568 -23.41 -35.52 61.05
N HIS A 569 -23.10 -36.13 59.90
CA HIS A 569 -23.68 -37.42 59.53
C HIS A 569 -22.64 -38.29 58.83
N PHE A 570 -22.14 -39.28 59.59
CA PHE A 570 -21.49 -40.48 59.07
C PHE A 570 -22.57 -41.34 58.41
N ASP A 571 -22.39 -41.75 57.16
CA ASP A 571 -23.12 -42.89 56.60
C ASP A 571 -22.12 -43.88 56.02
N GLY A 572 -21.97 -44.99 56.73
CA GLY A 572 -21.18 -46.13 56.31
C GLY A 572 -22.03 -47.04 55.44
N GLY A 573 -21.53 -47.36 54.26
CA GLY A 573 -22.18 -48.29 53.34
C GLY A 573 -21.18 -49.05 52.48
N THR A 574 -20.62 -50.13 53.02
CA THR A 574 -20.34 -51.34 52.21
C THR A 574 -21.29 -52.43 52.72
N PRO A 575 -21.86 -53.23 51.81
CA PRO A 575 -21.25 -54.55 51.59
C PRO A 575 -21.35 -55.08 50.13
N GLU A 576 -20.36 -55.93 49.83
CA GLU A 576 -20.40 -57.19 49.05
C GLU A 576 -21.07 -57.26 47.67
N GLY A 577 -20.32 -57.76 46.68
CA GLY A 577 -20.91 -58.26 45.44
C GLY A 577 -19.96 -58.73 44.33
N VAL A 578 -19.26 -59.84 44.56
CA VAL A 578 -19.04 -60.96 43.61
C VAL A 578 -19.16 -60.65 42.09
N ASN A 579 -18.01 -60.54 41.40
CA ASN A 579 -17.55 -61.44 40.31
C ASN A 579 -16.17 -61.02 39.79
#